data_AF-Q5I1D1-F1
#
_entry.id   AF-Q5I1D1-F1
#
_cell.length_a   1.000
_cell.length_b   1.000
_cell.length_c   1.000
_cell.angle_alpha   90.00
_cell.angle_beta   90.00
_cell.angle_gamma   90.00
#
_symmetry.space_group_name_H-M   'P 1'
#
loop_
_entity.id
_entity.type
_entity.pdbx_description
1 polymer ?
#
loop_
_entity_poly.entity_id
_entity_poly.type
_entity_poly.pdbx_seq_one_letter_code
_entity_poly.pdbx_strand_id
1 'polypeptide(L)'
;MPLARLFQPVPMTGLKRTFNVRLKKLINAAPCMLFMKGTPQEPRCGFSRQIVEILNNHKIVFSSFDIFSDEEVRQGLKIYSSWPTYPQLYVAGELIGGLDIVKELETSGELDTICPKAHKLEDRLKELINKASVMLFMKGNKQVAKCGFSKQIIQILGQYWC
;
A
#
# COMPACT_ATOMS: atom_id res chain seq x y z
N MET A 1 30.79 42.83 -17.58
CA MET A 1 30.97 41.36 -17.65
C MET A 1 29.92 40.72 -16.75
N PRO A 2 28.90 40.03 -17.29
CA PRO A 2 27.75 39.62 -16.50
C PRO A 2 27.98 38.31 -15.74
N LEU A 3 27.53 38.36 -14.49
CA LEU A 3 27.44 37.33 -13.48
C LEU A 3 26.32 36.34 -13.84
N ALA A 4 26.60 35.32 -14.64
CA ALA A 4 25.59 34.31 -15.03
C ALA A 4 26.21 32.93 -15.31
N ARG A 5 26.72 32.24 -14.28
CA ARG A 5 27.04 30.80 -14.35
C ARG A 5 26.97 30.12 -12.99
N LEU A 6 25.77 29.95 -12.44
CA LEU A 6 25.53 28.99 -11.36
C LEU A 6 24.14 28.41 -11.55
N PHE A 7 24.04 27.31 -12.29
CA PHE A 7 23.01 26.26 -12.28
C PHE A 7 23.17 25.48 -13.59
N GLN A 8 24.21 24.64 -13.65
CA GLN A 8 24.23 23.56 -14.63
C GLN A 8 23.65 22.32 -13.96
N PRO A 9 22.57 21.71 -14.49
CA PRO A 9 22.12 20.42 -14.00
C PRO A 9 23.24 19.40 -14.25
N VAL A 10 23.73 18.79 -13.18
CA VAL A 10 24.74 17.73 -13.27
C VAL A 10 24.14 16.58 -14.08
N PRO A 11 24.80 16.08 -15.14
CA PRO A 11 24.25 14.99 -15.94
C PRO A 11 24.15 13.74 -15.06
N MET A 12 22.94 13.25 -14.80
CA MET A 12 22.76 11.98 -14.11
C MET A 12 23.20 10.84 -15.03
N THR A 13 24.25 10.12 -14.62
CA THR A 13 24.78 8.94 -15.34
C THR A 13 23.71 7.84 -15.49
N GLY A 14 23.74 7.08 -16.59
CA GLY A 14 22.72 6.07 -16.92
C GLY A 14 22.51 5.01 -15.82
N LEU A 15 23.55 4.69 -15.05
CA LEU A 15 23.50 3.75 -13.92
C LEU A 15 22.60 4.25 -12.78
N LYS A 16 22.67 5.55 -12.44
CA LYS A 16 21.81 6.15 -11.40
C LYS A 16 20.33 6.09 -11.80
N ARG A 17 20.02 6.26 -13.08
CA ARG A 17 18.64 6.20 -13.59
C ARG A 17 18.05 4.79 -13.43
N THR A 18 18.81 3.75 -13.79
CA THR A 18 18.38 2.35 -13.64
C THR A 18 18.15 1.98 -12.18
N PHE A 19 19.03 2.44 -11.28
CA PHE A 19 18.90 2.18 -9.86
C PHE A 19 17.68 2.88 -9.23
N ASN A 20 17.40 4.14 -9.58
CA ASN A 20 16.19 4.83 -9.13
C ASN A 20 14.91 4.12 -9.59
N VAL A 21 14.90 3.55 -10.80
CA VAL A 21 13.77 2.73 -11.28
C VAL A 21 13.60 1.48 -10.41
N ARG A 22 14.70 0.83 -9.99
CA ARG A 22 14.65 -0.32 -9.07
C ARG A 22 14.05 0.08 -7.71
N LEU A 23 14.51 1.17 -7.10
CA LEU A 23 13.97 1.66 -5.83
C LEU A 23 12.49 1.99 -5.95
N LYS A 24 12.09 2.70 -7.01
CA LYS A 24 10.68 3.02 -7.26
C LYS A 24 9.83 1.76 -7.40
N LYS A 25 10.32 0.73 -8.08
CA LYS A 25 9.64 -0.58 -8.17
C LYS A 25 9.46 -1.24 -6.81
N LEU A 26 10.50 -1.22 -5.96
CA LEU A 26 10.42 -1.80 -4.61
C LEU A 26 9.42 -1.06 -3.73
N ILE A 27 9.44 0.28 -3.73
CA ILE A 27 8.52 1.11 -2.95
C ILE A 27 7.06 0.87 -3.38
N ASN A 28 6.83 0.62 -4.68
CA ASN A 28 5.51 0.37 -5.23
C ASN A 28 5.15 -1.13 -5.34
N ALA A 29 5.94 -2.02 -4.74
CA ALA A 29 5.68 -3.46 -4.82
C ALA A 29 4.39 -3.87 -4.10
N ALA A 30 3.94 -3.08 -3.13
CA ALA A 30 2.66 -3.20 -2.46
C ALA A 30 2.09 -1.81 -2.14
N PRO A 31 0.76 -1.69 -1.90
CA PRO A 31 0.13 -0.44 -1.49
C PRO A 31 0.70 0.14 -0.18
N CYS A 32 1.22 -0.73 0.70
CA CYS A 32 1.92 -0.34 1.92
C CYS A 32 3.20 -1.18 2.02
N MET A 33 4.36 -0.52 2.02
CA MET A 33 5.68 -1.13 2.03
C MET A 33 6.47 -0.68 3.25
N LEU A 34 6.94 -1.63 4.05
CA LEU A 34 7.77 -1.40 5.22
C LEU A 34 9.22 -1.84 4.95
N PHE A 35 10.15 -0.89 4.90
CA PHE A 35 11.58 -1.19 4.88
C PHE A 35 12.10 -1.22 6.31
N MET A 36 12.59 -2.37 6.75
CA MET A 36 12.92 -2.62 8.17
C MET A 36 14.19 -3.47 8.33
N LYS A 37 14.68 -3.55 9.57
CA LYS A 37 15.82 -4.40 9.95
C LYS A 37 15.29 -5.79 10.34
N GLY A 38 15.54 -6.80 9.50
CA GLY A 38 14.93 -8.13 9.64
C GLY A 38 13.57 -8.23 8.93
N THR A 39 12.77 -9.22 9.32
CA THR A 39 11.42 -9.45 8.77
C THR A 39 10.34 -9.19 9.82
N PRO A 40 9.05 -9.10 9.45
CA PRO A 40 7.96 -8.95 10.42
C PRO A 40 7.88 -10.10 11.42
N GLN A 41 8.25 -11.32 10.99
CA GLN A 41 8.31 -12.52 11.85
C GLN A 41 9.57 -12.52 12.72
N GLU A 42 10.69 -12.00 12.20
CA GLU A 42 11.99 -11.98 12.89
C GLU A 42 12.62 -10.56 12.87
N PRO A 43 12.06 -9.60 13.62
CA PRO A 43 12.59 -8.24 13.64
C PRO A 43 13.92 -8.16 14.40
N ARG A 44 14.94 -7.58 13.77
CA ARG A 44 16.32 -7.51 14.28
C ARG A 44 16.66 -6.18 14.97
N CYS A 45 15.67 -5.32 15.22
CA CYS A 45 15.83 -4.04 15.88
C CYS A 45 14.54 -3.67 16.65
N GLY A 46 14.67 -3.06 17.83
CA GLY A 46 13.53 -2.65 18.66
C GLY A 46 12.55 -1.72 17.94
N PHE A 47 13.05 -0.77 17.13
CA PHE A 47 12.20 0.11 16.33
C PHE A 47 11.43 -0.63 15.24
N SER A 48 12.08 -1.61 14.59
CA SER A 48 11.44 -2.47 13.58
C SER A 48 10.38 -3.39 14.19
N ARG A 49 10.59 -3.85 15.43
CA ARG A 49 9.58 -4.62 16.17
C ARG A 49 8.36 -3.76 16.51
N GLN A 50 8.58 -2.56 17.06
CA GLN A 50 7.50 -1.66 17.47
C GLN A 50 6.62 -1.23 16.29
N ILE A 51 7.19 -0.87 15.14
CA ILE A 51 6.37 -0.47 13.98
C ILE A 51 5.53 -1.64 13.46
N VAL A 52 6.08 -2.86 13.44
CA VAL A 52 5.34 -4.07 13.03
C VAL A 52 4.17 -4.33 13.98
N GLU A 53 4.39 -4.17 15.29
CA GLU A 53 3.36 -4.31 16.31
C GLU A 53 2.22 -3.31 16.10
N ILE A 54 2.53 -2.02 15.90
CA ILE A 54 1.52 -0.98 15.61
C ILE A 54 0.71 -1.35 14.36
N LEU A 55 1.38 -1.67 13.24
CA LEU A 55 0.69 -2.00 11.99
C LEU A 55 -0.22 -3.24 12.14
N ASN A 56 0.24 -4.26 12.87
CA ASN A 56 -0.54 -5.47 13.13
C ASN A 56 -1.74 -5.21 14.04
N ASN A 57 -1.57 -4.45 15.12
CA ASN A 57 -2.66 -4.07 16.03
C ASN A 57 -3.76 -3.31 15.30
N HIS A 58 -3.35 -2.45 14.36
CA HIS A 58 -4.25 -1.71 13.48
C HIS A 58 -4.74 -2.54 12.28
N LYS A 59 -4.37 -3.81 12.13
CA LYS A 59 -4.77 -4.67 10.99
C LYS A 59 -4.45 -4.04 9.63
N ILE A 60 -3.35 -3.30 9.57
CA ILE A 60 -2.84 -2.71 8.33
C ILE A 60 -2.20 -3.82 7.52
N VAL A 61 -2.57 -3.90 6.24
CA VAL A 61 -1.96 -4.86 5.31
C VAL A 61 -0.73 -4.21 4.70
N PHE A 62 0.43 -4.79 4.96
CA PHE A 62 1.69 -4.30 4.42
C PHE A 62 2.56 -5.46 3.93
N SER A 63 3.42 -5.16 2.96
CA SER A 63 4.57 -6.00 2.63
C SER A 63 5.83 -5.39 3.23
N SER A 64 6.89 -6.19 3.34
CA SER A 64 8.14 -5.73 3.96
C SER A 64 9.37 -6.09 3.13
N PHE A 65 10.43 -5.32 3.34
CA PHE A 65 11.74 -5.59 2.76
C PHE A 65 12.81 -5.50 3.85
N ASP A 66 13.59 -6.57 4.02
CA ASP A 66 14.72 -6.59 4.96
C ASP A 66 15.91 -5.85 4.33
N ILE A 67 16.22 -4.68 4.88
CA ILE A 67 17.33 -3.83 4.41
C ILE A 67 18.71 -4.44 4.64
N PHE A 68 18.83 -5.49 5.46
CA PHE A 68 20.10 -6.23 5.59
C PHE A 68 20.35 -7.20 4.44
N SER A 69 19.32 -7.55 3.67
CA SER A 69 19.47 -8.43 2.50
C SER A 69 20.11 -7.74 1.30
N ASP A 70 20.10 -6.40 1.27
CA ASP A 70 20.63 -5.61 0.15
C ASP A 70 21.15 -4.24 0.63
N GLU A 71 22.48 -4.11 0.71
CA GLU A 71 23.14 -2.89 1.17
C GLU A 71 23.00 -1.73 0.16
N GLU A 72 22.89 -2.01 -1.14
CA GLU A 72 22.67 -0.96 -2.15
C GLU A 72 21.29 -0.33 -1.94
N VAL A 73 20.24 -1.15 -1.80
CA VAL A 73 18.88 -0.67 -1.53
C VAL A 73 18.85 0.12 -0.21
N ARG A 74 19.54 -0.36 0.82
CA ARG A 74 19.64 0.32 2.12
C ARG A 74 20.24 1.72 2.02
N GLN A 75 21.36 1.88 1.32
CA GLN A 75 21.99 3.20 1.16
C GLN A 75 21.21 4.06 0.17
N GLY A 76 20.73 3.44 -0.90
CA GLY A 76 19.95 4.07 -1.95
C GLY A 76 18.67 4.72 -1.45
N LEU A 77 17.89 4.01 -0.63
CA LEU A 77 16.63 4.52 -0.08
C LEU A 77 16.84 5.74 0.81
N LYS A 78 17.87 5.75 1.67
CA LYS A 78 18.16 6.92 2.51
C LYS A 78 18.36 8.19 1.70
N ILE A 79 19.07 8.06 0.57
CA ILE A 79 19.34 9.18 -0.35
C ILE A 79 18.07 9.53 -1.14
N TYR A 80 17.35 8.52 -1.64
CA TYR A 80 16.15 8.70 -2.46
C TYR A 80 15.04 9.43 -1.70
N SER A 81 14.82 9.07 -0.44
CA SER A 81 13.75 9.64 0.39
C SER A 81 14.21 10.79 1.30
N SER A 82 15.49 11.15 1.25
CA SER A 82 16.11 12.10 2.17
C SER A 82 15.86 11.74 3.65
N TRP A 83 15.77 10.44 3.97
CA TRP A 83 15.44 9.94 5.30
C TRP A 83 16.57 9.06 5.88
N PRO A 84 17.20 9.43 7.01
CA PRO A 84 18.47 8.84 7.43
C PRO A 84 18.34 7.47 8.12
N THR A 85 17.14 7.12 8.61
CA THR A 85 16.93 6.01 9.57
C THR A 85 15.99 4.93 9.04
N TYR A 86 15.94 3.80 9.74
CA TYR A 86 14.98 2.73 9.54
C TYR A 86 14.33 2.37 10.88
N PRO A 87 13.06 1.94 10.90
CA PRO A 87 12.21 1.59 9.75
C PRO A 87 11.73 2.78 8.90
N GLN A 88 11.34 2.53 7.64
CA GLN A 88 10.67 3.49 6.75
C GLN A 88 9.38 2.89 6.21
N LEU A 89 8.24 3.56 6.41
CA LEU A 89 6.92 3.15 5.92
C LEU A 89 6.55 3.97 4.69
N TYR A 90 6.17 3.29 3.62
CA TYR A 90 5.64 3.90 2.40
C TYR A 90 4.22 3.46 2.15
N VAL A 91 3.38 4.38 1.71
CA VAL A 91 2.00 4.11 1.29
C VAL A 91 1.77 4.71 -0.09
N ALA A 92 1.24 3.91 -1.01
CA ALA A 92 0.98 4.30 -2.39
C ALA A 92 2.18 4.95 -3.12
N GLY A 93 3.39 4.51 -2.80
CA GLY A 93 4.62 5.05 -3.41
C GLY A 93 5.29 6.18 -2.62
N GLU A 94 4.61 6.75 -1.63
CA GLU A 94 5.04 7.94 -0.90
C GLU A 94 5.55 7.60 0.49
N LEU A 95 6.61 8.28 0.95
CA LEU A 95 7.15 8.09 2.30
C LEU A 95 6.18 8.69 3.32
N ILE A 96 5.69 7.86 4.24
CA ILE A 96 4.93 8.33 5.41
C ILE A 96 5.89 8.74 6.53
N GLY A 97 6.93 7.93 6.79
CA GLY A 97 7.93 8.26 7.80
C GLY A 97 8.57 7.05 8.48
N GLY A 98 9.27 7.32 9.58
CA GLY A 98 9.78 6.31 10.50
C GLY A 98 8.81 5.97 11.63
N LEU A 99 9.30 5.26 12.66
CA LEU A 99 8.47 4.84 13.80
C LEU A 99 7.79 6.02 14.52
N ASP A 100 8.51 7.12 14.76
CA ASP A 100 8.00 8.21 15.57
C ASP A 100 6.79 8.89 14.91
N ILE A 101 6.88 9.15 13.60
CA ILE A 101 5.76 9.67 12.81
C ILE A 101 4.58 8.68 12.82
N VAL A 102 4.85 7.37 12.71
CA VAL A 102 3.78 6.36 12.76
C VAL A 102 3.08 6.34 14.12
N LYS A 103 3.81 6.54 15.22
CA LYS A 103 3.22 6.68 16.56
C LYS A 103 2.39 7.95 16.72
N GLU A 104 2.83 9.05 16.11
CA GLU A 104 2.06 10.30 16.08
C GLU A 104 0.74 10.11 15.32
N LEU A 105 0.78 9.46 14.16
CA LEU A 105 -0.39 9.12 13.35
C LEU A 105 -1.33 8.13 14.06
N GLU A 106 -0.78 7.17 14.82
CA GLU A 106 -1.54 6.27 15.67
C GLU A 106 -2.28 7.07 16.76
N THR A 107 -1.57 7.98 17.41
CA THR A 107 -2.11 8.83 18.49
C THR A 107 -3.18 9.79 18.00
N SER A 108 -3.02 10.35 16.79
CA SER A 108 -4.00 11.25 16.18
C SER A 108 -5.21 10.50 15.59
N GLY A 109 -5.12 9.18 15.43
CA GLY A 109 -6.15 8.35 14.76
C GLY A 109 -6.11 8.42 13.23
N GLU A 110 -5.15 9.14 12.64
CA GLU A 110 -5.03 9.29 11.18
C GLU A 110 -4.41 8.07 10.50
N LEU A 111 -3.66 7.25 11.25
CA LEU A 111 -2.98 6.06 10.72
C LEU A 111 -3.94 5.14 9.95
N ASP A 112 -5.16 5.00 10.46
CA ASP A 112 -6.19 4.11 9.91
C ASP A 112 -6.77 4.60 8.59
N THR A 113 -6.75 5.91 8.39
CA THR A 113 -7.23 6.57 7.16
C THR A 113 -6.16 6.50 6.07
N ILE A 114 -4.89 6.65 6.47
CA ILE A 114 -3.76 6.67 5.54
C ILE A 114 -3.43 5.26 5.07
N CYS A 115 -3.42 4.27 5.97
CA CYS A 115 -2.94 2.94 5.68
C CYS A 115 -4.03 1.98 5.20
N PRO A 116 -3.74 1.09 4.22
CA PRO A 116 -4.70 0.11 3.76
C PRO A 116 -5.00 -0.92 4.85
N LYS A 117 -6.29 -1.11 5.15
CA LYS A 117 -6.78 -2.09 6.13
C LYS A 117 -7.05 -3.45 5.48
N ALA A 118 -6.85 -4.51 6.25
CA ALA A 118 -7.35 -5.83 5.89
C ALA A 118 -8.88 -5.78 5.88
N HIS A 119 -9.48 -5.79 4.70
CA HIS A 119 -10.94 -5.92 4.58
C HIS A 119 -11.30 -7.39 4.74
N LYS A 120 -12.15 -7.73 5.72
CA LYS A 120 -12.71 -9.08 5.76
C LYS A 120 -13.66 -9.26 4.58
N LEU A 121 -13.77 -10.49 4.08
CA LEU A 121 -14.78 -10.83 3.06
C LEU A 121 -16.18 -10.41 3.54
N GLU A 122 -16.44 -10.58 4.84
CA GLU A 122 -17.67 -10.15 5.52
C GLU A 122 -17.94 -8.66 5.37
N ASP A 123 -16.91 -7.80 5.51
CA ASP A 123 -17.07 -6.35 5.41
C ASP A 123 -17.37 -5.94 3.96
N ARG A 124 -16.67 -6.54 3.00
CA ARG A 124 -16.94 -6.34 1.57
C ARG A 124 -18.35 -6.82 1.19
N LEU A 125 -18.78 -7.95 1.73
CA LEU A 125 -20.12 -8.50 1.48
C LEU A 125 -21.20 -7.61 2.10
N LYS A 126 -21.01 -7.13 3.34
CA LYS A 126 -21.94 -6.19 3.99
C LYS A 126 -22.08 -4.91 3.19
N GLU A 127 -20.98 -4.34 2.72
CA GLU A 127 -20.99 -3.14 1.91
C GLU A 127 -21.75 -3.35 0.59
N LEU A 128 -21.54 -4.49 -0.06
CA LEU A 128 -22.26 -4.85 -1.29
C LEU A 128 -23.76 -5.05 -1.03
N ILE A 129 -24.13 -5.87 -0.03
CA ILE A 129 -25.53 -6.18 0.30
C ILE A 129 -26.32 -4.90 0.62
N ASN A 130 -25.70 -3.94 1.31
CA ASN A 130 -26.35 -2.70 1.72
C ASN A 130 -26.33 -1.60 0.63
N LYS A 131 -25.73 -1.85 -0.54
CA LYS A 131 -25.62 -0.86 -1.61
C LYS A 131 -26.96 -0.57 -2.30
N ALA A 132 -27.93 -1.47 -2.19
CA ALA A 132 -29.27 -1.32 -2.76
C ALA A 132 -30.30 -2.04 -1.88
N SER A 133 -31.57 -1.66 -1.97
CA SER A 133 -32.67 -2.31 -1.25
C SER A 133 -32.83 -3.79 -1.62
N VAL A 134 -32.46 -4.17 -2.84
CA VAL A 134 -32.43 -5.56 -3.31
C VAL A 134 -31.15 -5.78 -4.10
N MET A 135 -30.35 -6.75 -3.69
CA MET A 135 -29.15 -7.18 -4.41
C MET A 135 -29.22 -8.66 -4.77
N LEU A 136 -29.09 -8.97 -6.07
CA LEU A 136 -29.05 -10.34 -6.57
C LEU A 136 -27.61 -10.78 -6.83
N PHE A 137 -27.16 -11.80 -6.10
CA PHE A 137 -25.91 -12.51 -6.38
C PHE A 137 -26.21 -13.73 -7.25
N MET A 138 -25.71 -13.76 -8.49
CA MET A 138 -26.01 -14.82 -9.45
C MET A 138 -24.84 -15.15 -10.36
N LYS A 139 -24.89 -16.31 -11.03
CA LYS A 139 -23.87 -16.72 -11.99
C LYS A 139 -24.08 -15.98 -13.32
N GLY A 140 -23.21 -15.02 -13.63
CA GLY A 140 -23.31 -14.18 -14.81
C GLY A 140 -23.66 -12.73 -14.45
N ASN A 141 -24.39 -12.04 -15.32
CA ASN A 141 -24.91 -10.69 -15.05
C ASN A 141 -26.33 -10.53 -15.62
N LYS A 142 -26.96 -9.37 -15.43
CA LYS A 142 -28.36 -9.09 -15.85
C LYS A 142 -28.61 -9.39 -17.35
N GLN A 143 -27.61 -9.21 -18.20
CA GLN A 143 -27.72 -9.42 -19.64
C GLN A 143 -27.39 -10.86 -20.04
N VAL A 144 -26.43 -11.48 -19.35
CA VAL A 144 -25.87 -12.79 -19.69
C VAL A 144 -25.82 -13.68 -18.45
N ALA A 145 -26.94 -14.36 -18.18
CA ALA A 145 -27.04 -15.40 -17.17
C ALA A 145 -26.31 -16.68 -17.60
N LYS A 146 -25.57 -17.31 -16.68
CA LYS A 146 -24.69 -18.46 -16.96
C LYS A 146 -25.21 -19.79 -16.39
N CYS A 147 -26.43 -19.85 -15.87
CA CYS A 147 -27.11 -21.11 -15.52
C CYS A 147 -28.64 -20.93 -15.53
N GLY A 148 -29.38 -22.05 -15.47
CA GLY A 148 -30.85 -22.06 -15.48
C GLY A 148 -31.48 -21.24 -14.35
N PHE A 149 -30.99 -21.41 -13.12
CA PHE A 149 -31.46 -20.64 -11.95
C PHE A 149 -31.31 -19.13 -12.12
N SER A 150 -30.18 -18.68 -12.68
CA SER A 150 -29.94 -17.26 -12.94
C SER A 150 -30.84 -16.69 -14.04
N LYS A 151 -31.20 -17.48 -15.06
CA LYS A 151 -32.18 -17.05 -16.08
C LYS A 151 -33.57 -16.87 -15.48
N GLN A 152 -34.01 -17.83 -14.67
CA GLN A 152 -35.34 -17.84 -14.06
C GLN A 152 -35.53 -16.65 -13.12
N ILE A 153 -34.55 -16.36 -12.25
CA ILE A 153 -34.67 -15.23 -11.31
C ILE A 153 -34.66 -13.87 -12.01
N ILE A 154 -33.90 -13.70 -13.10
CA ILE A 154 -33.94 -12.46 -13.91
C ILE A 154 -35.30 -12.28 -14.55
N GLN A 155 -35.90 -13.36 -15.10
CA GLN A 155 -37.21 -13.30 -15.72
C GLN A 155 -38.30 -12.87 -14.71
N ILE A 156 -38.26 -13.43 -13.50
CA ILE A 156 -39.18 -13.04 -12.41
C ILE A 156 -38.98 -11.56 -12.05
N LEU A 157 -37.75 -11.15 -11.77
CA LEU A 157 -37.49 -9.76 -11.38
C LEU A 157 -37.82 -8.77 -12.51
N GLY A 158 -37.60 -9.13 -13.78
CA GLY A 158 -37.97 -8.28 -14.92
C GLY A 158 -39.48 -8.05 -15.08
N GLN A 159 -40.33 -8.91 -14.52
CA GLN A 159 -41.80 -8.75 -14.59
C GLN A 159 -42.35 -7.70 -13.60
N TYR A 160 -41.59 -7.37 -12.55
CA TYR A 160 -42.01 -6.45 -11.48
C TYR A 160 -41.24 -5.13 -11.47
N TRP A 161 -40.24 -4.95 -12.34
CA TRP A 161 -39.39 -3.78 -12.39
C TRP A 161 -39.50 -3.10 -13.78
N CYS A 162 -40.43 -2.15 -13.89
CA CYS A 162 -40.49 -1.13 -14.95
C CYS A 162 -40.00 0.22 -14.41
#